data_AF-E6LET2-F1
#
_entry.id   AF-E6LET2-F1
#
_cell.length_a   1.000
_cell.length_b   1.000
_cell.length_c   1.000
_cell.angle_alpha   90.00
_cell.angle_beta   90.00
_cell.angle_gamma   90.00
#
_symmetry.space_group_name_H-M   'P 1'
#
loop_
_entity.id
_entity.type
_entity.pdbx_description
1 polymer ?
#
loop_
_entity_poly.entity_id
_entity_poly.type
_entity_poly.pdbx_seq_one_letter_code
_entity_poly.pdbx_strand_id
1 'polypeptide(L)'
;MVKENRADEAEYFETLAFFTNVLFKYCGSDEGVEELRQSIEENLISDGKSSLVKSFLDEVWDLRTSREINRDSYTDKNMPEMIKYFEMSDDEVEYALNKDYKVVDSIFSEEKVNLIEKFSEEHFDVEQKEALSELISQLRLGKFIPQIRLRLEPKFQKLYFE
;
A
#
# COMPACT_ATOMS: atom_id res chain seq x y z
N MET A 1 16.58 -13.45 -15.60
CA MET A 1 15.29 -13.87 -15.03
C MET A 1 14.99 -12.98 -13.85
N VAL A 2 14.26 -11.87 -14.03
CA VAL A 2 13.48 -11.17 -12.98
C VAL A 2 12.42 -10.34 -13.74
N LYS A 3 11.50 -11.04 -14.38
CA LYS A 3 10.19 -10.51 -14.81
C LYS A 3 9.13 -11.13 -13.91
N GLU A 4 9.46 -11.36 -12.64
CA GLU A 4 8.40 -11.51 -11.65
C GLU A 4 7.67 -10.16 -11.63
N ASN A 5 6.38 -10.23 -11.90
CA ASN A 5 5.68 -9.34 -12.80
C ASN A 5 5.48 -7.97 -12.14
N ARG A 6 5.99 -6.88 -12.73
CA ARG A 6 5.77 -5.51 -12.22
C ARG A 6 4.29 -5.19 -11.96
N ALA A 7 3.42 -5.74 -12.81
CA ALA A 7 1.97 -5.63 -12.64
C ALA A 7 1.45 -6.34 -11.38
N ASP A 8 2.02 -7.51 -11.03
CA ASP A 8 1.61 -8.28 -9.86
C ASP A 8 2.05 -7.57 -8.57
N GLU A 9 3.21 -6.91 -8.58
CA GLU A 9 3.69 -6.13 -7.45
C GLU A 9 2.88 -4.84 -7.24
N ALA A 10 2.52 -4.14 -8.33
CA ALA A 10 1.61 -3.00 -8.24
C ALA A 10 0.24 -3.41 -7.66
N GLU A 11 -0.32 -4.55 -8.09
CA GLU A 11 -1.57 -5.08 -7.53
C GLU A 11 -1.42 -5.52 -6.07
N TYR A 12 -0.24 -6.03 -5.67
CA TYR A 12 0.07 -6.31 -4.27
C TYR A 12 0.05 -5.03 -3.43
N PHE A 13 0.66 -3.94 -3.90
CA PHE A 13 0.62 -2.64 -3.23
C PHE A 13 -0.80 -2.09 -3.14
N GLU A 14 -1.65 -2.28 -4.15
CA GLU A 14 -3.07 -1.92 -4.09
C GLU A 14 -3.82 -2.73 -3.02
N THR A 15 -3.52 -4.02 -2.88
CA THR A 15 -4.10 -4.89 -1.85
C THR A 15 -3.65 -4.46 -0.46
N LEU A 16 -2.36 -4.15 -0.30
CA LEU A 16 -1.78 -3.66 0.96
C LEU A 16 -2.35 -2.28 1.33
N ALA A 17 -2.53 -1.40 0.34
CA ALA A 17 -3.18 -0.11 0.53
C ALA A 17 -4.61 -0.28 1.05
N PHE A 18 -5.37 -1.20 0.46
CA PHE A 18 -6.73 -1.50 0.89
C PHE A 18 -6.75 -2.00 2.34
N PHE A 19 -5.90 -2.96 2.70
CA PHE A 19 -5.75 -3.44 4.09
C PHE A 19 -5.44 -2.31 5.08
N THR A 20 -4.43 -1.48 4.77
CA THR A 20 -4.03 -0.37 5.65
C THR A 20 -5.16 0.62 5.85
N ASN A 21 -5.93 0.91 4.79
CA ASN A 21 -7.06 1.82 4.91
C ASN A 21 -8.21 1.22 5.74
N VAL A 22 -8.44 -0.09 5.66
CA VAL A 22 -9.37 -0.81 6.57
C VAL A 22 -8.88 -0.73 8.01
N LEU A 23 -7.59 -0.99 8.25
CA LEU A 23 -6.98 -0.87 9.57
C LEU A 23 -7.15 0.56 10.14
N PHE A 24 -6.91 1.57 9.32
CA PHE A 24 -7.11 2.98 9.68
C PHE A 24 -8.57 3.34 9.96
N LYS A 25 -9.52 2.77 9.21
CA LYS A 25 -10.96 3.02 9.39
C LYS A 25 -11.47 2.50 10.73
N TYR A 26 -11.03 1.30 11.14
CA TYR A 26 -11.62 0.61 12.29
C TYR A 26 -10.75 0.57 13.54
N CYS A 27 -9.43 0.62 13.39
CA CYS A 27 -8.46 0.55 14.48
C CYS A 27 -7.63 1.83 14.60
N GLY A 28 -8.07 2.93 13.99
CA GLY A 28 -7.28 4.17 13.90
C GLY A 28 -6.98 4.89 15.21
N SER A 29 -7.62 4.51 16.32
CA SER A 29 -7.36 5.05 17.66
C SER A 29 -6.35 4.22 18.47
N ASP A 30 -5.87 3.11 17.91
CA ASP A 30 -4.81 2.30 18.50
C ASP A 30 -3.45 3.00 18.29
N GLU A 31 -2.64 3.09 19.33
CA GLU A 31 -1.36 3.82 19.31
C GLU A 31 -0.43 3.31 18.19
N GLY A 32 -0.34 1.98 18.00
CA GLY A 32 0.50 1.40 16.95
C GLY A 32 -0.03 1.66 15.52
N VAL A 33 -1.33 1.93 15.38
CA VAL A 33 -1.95 2.32 14.11
C VAL A 33 -1.77 3.81 13.85
N GLU A 34 -1.84 4.65 14.88
CA GLU A 34 -1.53 6.08 14.81
C GLU A 34 -0.04 6.31 14.45
N GLU A 35 0.87 5.60 15.10
CA GLU A 35 2.31 5.62 14.78
C GLU A 35 2.60 5.19 13.34
N LEU A 36 1.89 4.16 12.83
CA LEU A 36 1.98 3.75 11.43
C LEU A 36 1.54 4.88 10.50
N ARG A 37 0.41 5.54 10.79
CA ARG A 37 -0.09 6.66 9.99
C ARG A 37 0.92 7.80 9.97
N GLN A 38 1.46 8.18 11.13
CA GLN A 38 2.48 9.22 11.22
C GLN A 38 3.74 8.83 10.44
N SER A 39 4.18 7.58 10.54
CA SER A 39 5.34 7.07 9.79
C SER A 39 5.11 7.15 8.27
N ILE A 40 3.89 6.88 7.80
CA ILE A 40 3.53 7.05 6.38
C ILE A 40 3.56 8.54 5.98
N GLU A 41 3.02 9.44 6.81
CA GLU A 41 3.02 10.89 6.55
C GLU A 41 4.44 11.48 6.52
N GLU A 42 5.30 11.07 7.44
CA GLU A 42 6.68 11.56 7.56
C GLU A 42 7.62 11.09 6.44
N ASN A 43 7.27 9.98 5.77
CA ASN A 43 8.06 9.44 4.66
C ASN A 43 7.52 9.86 3.28
N LEU A 44 6.38 10.54 3.22
CA LEU A 44 5.85 11.08 1.97
C LEU A 44 6.71 12.26 1.48
N ILE A 45 7.31 12.13 0.30
CA ILE A 45 8.13 13.16 -0.37
C ILE A 45 7.23 14.19 -1.07
N SER A 46 6.05 13.80 -1.57
CA SER A 46 5.09 14.75 -2.14
C SER A 46 3.65 14.49 -1.75
N ASP A 47 2.89 15.57 -1.55
CA ASP A 47 1.44 15.53 -1.42
C ASP A 47 0.82 14.82 -2.63
N GLY A 48 0.31 13.61 -2.40
CA GLY A 48 -0.32 12.80 -3.44
C GLY A 48 -1.76 13.23 -3.74
N LYS A 49 -2.28 12.77 -4.88
CA LYS A 49 -3.65 13.05 -5.33
C LYS A 49 -4.66 11.99 -4.86
N SER A 50 -4.19 10.93 -4.20
CA SER A 50 -4.98 9.78 -3.76
C SER A 50 -5.05 9.73 -2.24
N SER A 51 -5.50 8.61 -1.65
CA SER A 51 -5.40 8.46 -0.19
C SER A 51 -3.93 8.51 0.26
N LEU A 52 -3.70 8.93 1.49
CA LEU A 52 -2.36 9.00 2.10
C LEU A 52 -1.55 7.70 1.87
N VAL A 53 -2.14 6.56 2.23
CA VAL A 53 -1.49 5.24 2.09
C VAL A 53 -1.15 4.94 0.63
N LYS A 54 -2.08 5.21 -0.28
CA LYS A 54 -1.86 4.92 -1.69
C LYS A 54 -0.76 5.82 -2.24
N SER A 55 -0.78 7.11 -1.89
CA SER A 55 0.25 8.06 -2.31
C SER A 55 1.64 7.62 -1.85
N PHE A 56 1.76 7.12 -0.63
CA PHE A 56 3.00 6.57 -0.10
C PHE A 56 3.45 5.33 -0.88
N LEU A 57 2.58 4.33 -1.06
CA LEU A 57 2.96 3.10 -1.78
C LEU A 57 3.26 3.34 -3.26
N ASP A 58 2.51 4.22 -3.92
CA ASP A 58 2.79 4.67 -5.29
C ASP A 58 4.19 5.33 -5.37
N GLU A 59 4.56 6.13 -4.37
CA GLU A 59 5.87 6.75 -4.30
C GLU A 59 7.02 5.75 -4.07
N VAL A 60 6.84 4.75 -3.20
CA VAL A 60 7.81 3.65 -3.04
C VAL A 60 8.03 2.94 -4.38
N TRP A 61 6.93 2.67 -5.09
CA TRP A 61 6.97 2.04 -6.41
C TRP A 61 7.70 2.91 -7.44
N ASP A 62 7.42 4.21 -7.46
CA ASP A 62 8.01 5.17 -8.39
C ASP A 62 9.51 5.37 -8.13
N LEU A 63 9.92 5.49 -6.86
CA LEU A 63 11.32 5.56 -6.45
C LEU A 63 12.11 4.38 -7.00
N ARG A 64 11.60 3.16 -6.79
CA ARG A 64 12.23 1.94 -7.31
C ARG A 64 12.23 1.91 -8.84
N THR A 65 11.08 2.17 -9.45
CA THR A 65 10.91 2.11 -10.91
C THR A 65 11.83 3.11 -11.62
N SER A 66 12.08 4.28 -11.03
CA SER A 66 12.98 5.30 -11.57
C SER A 66 14.41 4.79 -11.84
N ARG A 67 14.85 3.73 -11.13
CA ARG A 67 16.16 3.09 -11.32
C ARG A 67 16.14 1.89 -12.24
N GLU A 68 14.97 1.40 -12.61
CA GLU A 68 14.82 0.25 -13.49
C GLU A 68 14.49 0.63 -14.94
N ILE A 69 14.20 1.90 -15.23
CA ILE A 69 13.85 2.39 -16.56
C ILE A 69 14.82 3.46 -17.05
N ASN A 70 15.13 3.44 -18.35
CA ASN A 70 15.95 4.47 -18.96
C ASN A 70 15.12 5.72 -19.21
N ARG A 71 15.47 6.83 -18.54
CA ARG A 71 14.84 8.13 -18.78
C ARG A 71 15.16 8.60 -20.20
N ASP A 72 14.12 8.85 -20.97
CA ASP A 72 14.19 9.46 -22.29
C ASP A 72 13.05 10.48 -22.48
N SER A 73 13.04 11.16 -23.64
CA SER A 73 12.00 12.16 -23.94
C SER A 73 10.58 11.57 -24.00
N TYR A 74 10.45 10.26 -24.26
CA TYR A 74 9.16 9.59 -24.24
C TYR A 74 8.68 9.42 -22.79
N THR A 75 9.57 8.99 -21.91
CA THR A 75 9.30 8.80 -20.48
C THR A 75 8.92 10.13 -19.83
N ASP A 76 9.70 11.20 -20.07
CA ASP A 76 9.40 12.53 -19.52
C ASP A 76 8.01 13.05 -19.96
N LYS A 77 7.60 12.73 -21.19
CA LYS A 77 6.30 13.16 -21.73
C LYS A 77 5.12 12.36 -21.17
N ASN A 78 5.30 11.05 -20.94
CA ASN A 78 4.21 10.15 -20.58
C ASN A 78 4.13 9.86 -19.07
N MET A 79 5.20 10.14 -18.32
CA MET A 79 5.31 9.94 -16.87
C MET A 79 5.89 11.19 -16.18
N PRO A 80 5.26 12.37 -16.35
CA PRO A 80 5.78 13.61 -15.78
C PRO A 80 5.91 13.57 -14.24
N GLU A 81 5.09 12.76 -13.56
CA GLU A 81 5.18 12.50 -12.12
C GLU A 81 6.50 11.84 -11.70
N MET A 82 7.15 11.10 -12.60
CA MET A 82 8.40 10.40 -12.32
C MET A 82 9.64 11.30 -12.36
N ILE A 83 9.52 12.50 -12.96
CA ILE A 83 10.64 13.43 -13.18
C ILE A 83 11.38 13.72 -11.88
N LYS A 84 10.67 13.98 -10.79
CA LYS A 84 11.28 14.27 -9.49
C LYS A 84 12.17 13.13 -8.98
N TYR A 85 11.78 11.87 -9.19
CA TYR A 85 12.56 10.71 -8.72
C TYR A 85 13.75 10.41 -9.63
N PHE A 86 13.64 10.71 -10.93
CA PHE A 86 14.78 10.64 -11.84
C PHE A 86 15.84 11.71 -11.56
N GLU A 87 15.45 12.83 -10.97
CA GLU A 87 16.36 13.93 -10.64
C GLU A 87 17.07 13.74 -9.29
N MET A 88 16.56 12.85 -8.44
CA MET A 88 17.26 12.42 -7.21
C MET A 88 18.53 11.64 -7.57
N SER A 89 19.56 11.75 -6.73
CA SER A 89 20.76 10.92 -6.79
C SER A 89 20.48 9.49 -6.33
N ASP A 90 21.37 8.54 -6.68
CA ASP A 90 21.25 7.14 -6.24
C ASP A 90 21.25 7.01 -4.72
N ASP A 91 22.12 7.76 -4.02
CA ASP A 91 22.19 7.77 -2.56
C ASP A 91 20.88 8.28 -1.92
N GLU A 92 20.25 9.31 -2.50
CA GLU A 92 18.97 9.84 -2.02
C GLU A 92 17.84 8.83 -2.19
N VAL A 93 17.79 8.13 -3.33
CA VAL A 93 16.79 7.09 -3.60
C VAL A 93 17.00 5.88 -2.70
N GLU A 94 18.24 5.41 -2.54
CA GLU A 94 18.55 4.30 -1.63
C GLU A 94 18.18 4.65 -0.19
N TYR A 95 18.49 5.88 0.26
CA TYR A 95 18.12 6.34 1.58
C TYR A 95 16.60 6.38 1.79
N ALA A 96 15.84 6.91 0.82
CA ALA A 96 14.38 6.95 0.87
C ALA A 96 13.79 5.54 0.92
N LEU A 97 14.14 4.67 -0.03
CA LEU A 97 13.66 3.29 -0.11
C LEU A 97 13.97 2.50 1.18
N ASN A 98 15.15 2.67 1.78
CA ASN A 98 15.51 2.00 3.03
C ASN A 98 14.64 2.43 4.22
N LYS A 99 14.14 3.67 4.24
CA LYS A 99 13.17 4.12 5.24
C LYS A 99 11.77 3.61 4.91
N ASP A 100 11.37 3.74 3.66
CA ASP A 100 10.02 3.41 3.22
C ASP A 100 9.72 1.92 3.35
N TYR A 101 10.66 1.05 2.98
CA TYR A 101 10.45 -0.40 3.11
C TYR A 101 10.27 -0.83 4.57
N LYS A 102 10.88 -0.15 5.55
CA LYS A 102 10.61 -0.43 6.97
C LYS A 102 9.17 -0.12 7.34
N VAL A 103 8.61 0.97 6.78
CA VAL A 103 7.20 1.31 6.97
C VAL A 103 6.32 0.28 6.27
N VAL A 104 6.60 -0.06 5.01
CA VAL A 104 5.88 -1.09 4.24
C VAL A 104 5.84 -2.43 4.99
N ASP A 105 6.98 -2.90 5.47
CA ASP A 105 7.09 -4.16 6.23
C ASP A 105 6.30 -4.11 7.55
N SER A 106 6.15 -2.92 8.14
CA SER A 106 5.40 -2.73 9.38
C SER A 106 3.88 -2.74 9.20
N ILE A 107 3.37 -2.48 7.98
CA ILE A 107 1.93 -2.39 7.68
C ILE A 107 1.23 -3.71 8.02
N PHE A 108 1.75 -4.82 7.49
CA PHE A 108 1.13 -6.15 7.60
C PHE A 108 1.80 -7.02 8.67
N SER A 109 2.11 -6.41 9.82
CA SER A 109 2.63 -7.14 10.99
C SER A 109 1.54 -7.98 11.66
N GLU A 110 1.92 -9.12 12.27
CA GLU A 110 0.97 -9.98 13.01
C GLU A 110 0.24 -9.23 14.13
N GLU A 111 0.86 -8.23 14.76
CA GLU A 111 0.20 -7.36 15.75
C GLU A 111 -1.03 -6.65 15.16
N LYS A 112 -0.85 -5.98 14.01
CA LYS A 112 -1.92 -5.25 13.31
C LYS A 112 -2.98 -6.19 12.73
N VAL A 113 -2.57 -7.37 12.27
CA VAL A 113 -3.50 -8.42 11.82
C VAL A 113 -4.37 -8.90 12.99
N ASN A 114 -3.76 -9.24 14.12
CA ASN A 114 -4.50 -9.66 15.32
C ASN A 114 -5.44 -8.56 15.84
N LEU A 115 -5.02 -7.29 15.75
CA LEU A 115 -5.82 -6.14 16.15
C LEU A 115 -7.12 -6.04 15.34
N ILE A 116 -7.02 -6.07 14.01
CA ILE A 116 -8.21 -5.99 13.15
C ILE A 116 -9.06 -7.27 13.19
N GLU A 117 -8.44 -8.44 13.33
CA GLU A 117 -9.17 -9.71 13.51
C GLU A 117 -10.01 -9.66 14.80
N LYS A 118 -9.44 -9.20 15.93
CA LYS A 118 -10.17 -9.04 17.19
C LYS A 118 -11.31 -8.03 17.07
N PHE A 119 -11.06 -6.87 16.45
CA PHE A 119 -12.11 -5.87 16.21
C PHE A 119 -13.25 -6.47 15.36
N SER A 120 -12.88 -7.23 14.32
CA SER A 120 -13.85 -7.84 13.41
C SER A 120 -14.78 -8.81 14.13
N GLU A 121 -14.29 -9.56 15.12
CA GLU A 121 -15.11 -10.55 15.80
C GLU A 121 -16.32 -9.93 16.51
N GLU A 122 -16.13 -8.74 17.09
CA GLU A 122 -17.15 -8.02 17.86
C GLU A 122 -18.04 -7.13 16.99
N HIS A 123 -17.52 -6.60 15.89
CA HIS A 123 -18.16 -5.50 15.16
C HIS A 123 -18.55 -5.81 13.71
N PHE A 124 -17.92 -6.80 13.07
CA PHE A 124 -18.18 -7.09 11.67
C PHE A 124 -19.29 -8.12 11.51
N ASP A 125 -20.08 -7.97 10.46
CA ASP A 125 -20.99 -9.02 10.02
C ASP A 125 -20.27 -10.11 9.22
N VAL A 126 -21.03 -11.12 8.79
CA VAL A 126 -20.50 -12.29 8.09
C VAL A 126 -19.76 -11.89 6.80
N GLU A 127 -20.30 -10.96 6.02
CA GLU A 127 -19.69 -10.56 4.74
C GLU A 127 -18.40 -9.78 4.95
N GLN A 128 -18.36 -8.89 5.95
CA GLN A 128 -17.16 -8.15 6.32
C GLN A 128 -16.06 -9.06 6.86
N LYS A 129 -16.42 -10.06 7.70
CA LYS A 129 -15.48 -11.08 8.20
C LYS A 129 -14.91 -11.93 7.06
N GLU A 130 -15.74 -12.36 6.12
CA GLU A 130 -15.31 -13.10 4.94
C GLU A 130 -14.35 -12.29 4.05
N ALA A 131 -14.65 -11.01 3.81
CA ALA A 131 -13.78 -10.11 3.05
C ALA A 131 -12.43 -9.89 3.74
N LEU A 132 -12.44 -9.64 5.05
CA LEU A 132 -11.22 -9.44 5.84
C LEU A 132 -10.36 -10.72 5.86
N SER A 133 -10.99 -11.88 6.04
CA SER A 133 -10.31 -13.18 6.03
C SER A 133 -9.64 -13.48 4.67
N GLU A 134 -10.33 -13.22 3.55
CA GLU A 134 -9.73 -13.35 2.23
C GLU A 134 -8.54 -12.40 2.06
N LEU A 135 -8.70 -11.13 2.44
CA LEU A 135 -7.66 -10.11 2.34
C LEU A 135 -6.38 -10.50 3.09
N ILE A 136 -6.52 -10.89 4.36
CA ILE A 136 -5.40 -11.34 5.21
C ILE A 136 -4.76 -12.60 4.61
N SER A 137 -5.56 -13.56 4.15
CA SER A 137 -5.08 -14.81 3.56
C SER A 137 -4.24 -14.57 2.30
N GLN A 138 -4.68 -13.67 1.39
CA GLN A 138 -3.89 -13.34 0.20
C GLN A 138 -2.57 -12.65 0.57
N LEU A 139 -2.60 -11.67 1.47
CA LEU A 139 -1.40 -10.95 1.90
C LEU A 139 -0.38 -11.89 2.59
N ARG A 140 -0.84 -12.82 3.45
CA ARG A 140 0.01 -13.86 4.06
C ARG A 140 0.67 -14.78 3.02
N LEU A 141 0.03 -14.99 1.88
CA LEU A 141 0.58 -15.78 0.76
C LEU A 141 1.46 -14.97 -0.19
N GLY A 142 1.69 -13.68 0.07
CA GLY A 142 2.38 -12.78 -0.86
C GLY A 142 1.61 -12.58 -2.17
N LYS A 143 0.28 -12.68 -2.12
CA LYS A 143 -0.63 -12.56 -3.27
C LYS A 143 -1.46 -11.29 -3.17
N PHE A 144 -2.05 -10.91 -4.30
CA PHE A 144 -2.93 -9.76 -4.41
C PHE A 144 -4.37 -10.17 -4.70
N ILE A 145 -5.28 -9.26 -4.39
CA ILE A 145 -6.65 -9.29 -4.88
C ILE A 145 -6.73 -8.24 -6.00
N PRO A 146 -7.09 -8.64 -7.23
CA PRO A 146 -7.19 -7.69 -8.35
C PRO A 146 -8.01 -6.46 -7.97
N GLN A 147 -7.50 -5.26 -8.29
CA GLN A 147 -8.12 -4.00 -7.91
C GLN A 147 -9.62 -3.92 -8.31
N ILE A 148 -9.98 -4.50 -9.45
CA ILE A 148 -11.37 -4.55 -9.91
C ILE A 148 -12.28 -5.34 -8.94
N ARG A 149 -11.76 -6.38 -8.28
CA ARG A 149 -12.51 -7.14 -7.27
C ARG A 149 -12.66 -6.32 -5.99
N LEU A 150 -11.58 -5.69 -5.51
CA LEU A 150 -11.63 -4.79 -4.33
C LEU A 150 -12.67 -3.66 -4.51
N ARG A 151 -12.83 -3.17 -5.75
CA ARG A 151 -13.75 -2.07 -6.08
C ARG A 151 -15.18 -2.48 -6.43
N LEU A 152 -15.42 -3.70 -6.89
CA LEU A 152 -16.74 -4.08 -7.41
C LEU A 152 -17.42 -5.21 -6.63
N GLU A 153 -16.68 -6.05 -5.92
CA GLU A 153 -17.32 -7.11 -5.14
C GLU A 153 -17.97 -6.53 -3.88
N PRO A 154 -19.26 -6.84 -3.62
CA PRO A 154 -20.02 -6.23 -2.53
C PRO A 154 -19.36 -6.34 -1.16
N LYS A 155 -18.74 -7.48 -0.86
CA LYS A 155 -18.08 -7.71 0.43
C LYS A 155 -16.88 -6.78 0.69
N PHE A 156 -16.11 -6.41 -0.34
CA PHE A 156 -15.01 -5.44 -0.20
C PHE A 156 -15.52 -4.00 -0.17
N GLN A 157 -16.58 -3.70 -0.93
CA GLN A 157 -17.28 -2.42 -0.81
C GLN A 157 -17.76 -2.19 0.62
N LYS A 158 -18.38 -3.21 1.19
CA LYS A 158 -18.87 -3.23 2.56
C LYS A 158 -17.79 -3.16 3.63
N LEU A 159 -16.63 -3.74 3.35
CA LEU A 159 -15.51 -3.67 4.27
C LEU A 159 -14.94 -2.25 4.37
N TYR A 160 -14.88 -1.46 3.29
CA TYR A 160 -14.17 -0.17 3.33
C TYR A 160 -14.95 1.05 2.82
N PHE A 161 -15.74 0.92 1.76
CA PHE A 161 -16.33 2.06 1.02
C PHE A 161 -17.77 2.44 1.44
N GLU A 162 -18.42 1.63 2.28
CA GLU A 162 -19.70 1.98 2.93
C GLU A 162 -19.63 3.23 3.79
#